data_AF-A0A511YQK1-F1
#
_entry.id   AF-A0A511YQK1-F1
#
_cell.length_a   1.000
_cell.length_b   1.000
_cell.length_c   1.000
_cell.angle_alpha   90.00
_cell.angle_beta   90.00
_cell.angle_gamma   90.00
#
_symmetry.space_group_name_H-M   'P 1'
#
loop_
_entity.id
_entity.type
_entity.pdbx_description
1 polymer ?
#
loop_
_entity_poly.entity_id
_entity_poly.type
_entity_poly.pdbx_seq_one_letter_code
_entity_poly.pdbx_strand_id
1 'polypeptide(L)'
;MKKFILSASLLIGISCFSQSVTKKYNSFYDRYEYFDPNGNMISYEKYNSLAKQWEMYNVDGSNISSNTRQPTQYRDPQQLSISGLGNAMTAKQNKYDNNVQQVQNTVNSISHQINNLNVTDEQRQLIHDTFQKSCVNEVNRTRINYSSANETNRVIQWLYDSVNTIIKNVTASSRVSSNNNSSNYQNNSSNDYSSDSKIKANYGRTLPVYNIAIFDKNNRRLKDETIITDSYVIINENRIDFKRADGFVTYRDFYNKVYNEQKKGYTYSSTTGAVFIHDDLKYIEFFTNNLGEGENYTYYITPSGNR
;
A
#
# COMPACT_ATOMS: atom_id res chain seq x y z
N MET A 1 -24.91 68.69 -12.01
CA MET A 1 -24.18 67.88 -13.01
C MET A 1 -23.54 66.60 -12.44
N LYS A 2 -22.92 66.59 -11.25
CA LYS A 2 -22.28 65.38 -10.69
C LYS A 2 -23.24 64.23 -10.31
N LYS A 3 -24.49 64.53 -9.95
CA LYS A 3 -25.51 63.51 -9.59
C LYS A 3 -26.12 62.77 -10.80
N PHE A 4 -26.08 63.36 -11.98
CA PHE A 4 -26.56 62.72 -13.22
C PHE A 4 -25.54 61.72 -13.79
N ILE A 5 -24.24 61.99 -13.59
CA ILE A 5 -23.16 61.09 -14.05
C ILE A 5 -23.21 59.76 -13.30
N LEU A 6 -23.43 59.77 -11.97
CA LEU A 6 -23.48 58.54 -11.18
C LEU A 6 -24.66 57.63 -11.55
N SER A 7 -25.80 58.22 -11.95
CA SER A 7 -27.00 57.47 -12.36
C SER A 7 -26.85 56.85 -13.76
N ALA A 8 -26.12 57.51 -14.68
CA ALA A 8 -25.81 56.97 -16.00
C ALA A 8 -24.84 55.77 -15.91
N SER A 9 -23.87 55.81 -15.01
CA SER A 9 -22.93 54.71 -14.76
C SER A 9 -23.60 53.44 -14.23
N LEU A 10 -24.64 53.59 -13.39
CA LEU A 10 -25.34 52.45 -12.78
C LEU A 10 -26.26 51.72 -13.76
N LEU A 11 -26.81 52.43 -14.76
CA LEU A 11 -27.67 51.85 -15.81
C LEU A 11 -26.86 51.12 -16.90
N ILE A 12 -25.60 51.47 -17.12
CA ILE A 12 -24.72 50.77 -18.08
C ILE A 12 -24.23 49.43 -17.52
N GLY A 13 -24.14 49.28 -16.19
CA GLY A 13 -23.68 48.04 -15.54
C GLY A 13 -24.64 46.86 -15.61
N ILE A 14 -25.92 47.08 -15.95
CA ILE A 14 -26.96 46.04 -16.03
C ILE A 14 -27.12 45.46 -17.46
N SER A 15 -26.42 46.03 -18.45
CA SER A 15 -26.53 45.65 -19.86
C SER A 15 -25.47 44.62 -20.30
N CYS A 16 -24.74 44.02 -19.36
CA CYS A 16 -23.82 42.93 -19.64
C CYS A 16 -24.60 41.63 -19.90
N PHE A 17 -25.25 41.55 -21.07
CA PHE A 17 -25.85 40.32 -21.56
C PHE A 17 -24.75 39.25 -21.68
N SER A 18 -24.79 38.26 -20.78
CA SER A 18 -24.06 37.02 -20.96
C SER A 18 -24.61 36.35 -22.22
N GLN A 19 -23.84 36.37 -23.32
CA GLN A 19 -24.17 35.59 -24.51
C GLN A 19 -23.98 34.10 -24.15
N SER A 20 -25.06 33.45 -23.72
CA SER A 20 -25.04 32.04 -23.33
C SER A 20 -25.02 31.16 -24.57
N VAL A 21 -23.87 30.56 -24.87
CA VAL A 21 -23.78 29.48 -25.86
C VAL A 21 -24.11 28.15 -25.17
N THR A 22 -25.05 27.38 -25.73
CA THR A 22 -25.41 26.05 -25.22
C THR A 22 -24.66 24.97 -26.00
N LYS A 23 -23.97 24.07 -25.30
CA LYS A 23 -23.29 22.90 -25.90
C LYS A 23 -24.13 21.64 -25.71
N LYS A 24 -24.41 20.92 -26.79
CA LYS A 24 -25.15 19.65 -26.77
C LYS A 24 -24.42 18.58 -27.59
N TYR A 25 -24.37 17.36 -27.10
CA TYR A 25 -23.85 16.25 -27.89
C TYR A 25 -24.92 15.70 -28.83
N ASN A 26 -24.55 15.49 -30.09
CA ASN A 26 -25.38 14.88 -31.10
C ASN A 26 -24.82 13.51 -31.46
N SER A 27 -25.47 12.47 -30.93
CA SER A 27 -25.07 11.07 -31.11
C SER A 27 -25.31 10.53 -32.52
N PHE A 28 -26.12 11.22 -33.35
CA PHE A 28 -26.33 10.80 -34.73
C PHE A 28 -25.15 11.20 -35.64
N TYR A 29 -24.50 12.32 -35.32
CA TYR A 29 -23.38 12.86 -36.09
C TYR A 29 -22.02 12.75 -35.38
N ASP A 30 -21.99 12.12 -34.19
CA ASP A 30 -20.82 11.97 -33.33
C ASP A 30 -20.04 13.28 -33.13
N ARG A 31 -20.76 14.35 -32.80
CA ARG A 31 -20.21 15.71 -32.68
C ARG A 31 -20.88 16.47 -31.54
N TYR A 32 -20.20 17.49 -31.00
CA TYR A 32 -20.86 18.47 -30.13
C TYR A 32 -21.30 19.67 -30.95
N GLU A 33 -22.52 20.14 -30.72
CA GLU A 33 -23.15 21.27 -31.40
C GLU A 33 -23.32 22.43 -30.42
N TYR A 34 -23.04 23.64 -30.90
CA TYR A 34 -23.10 24.88 -30.13
C TYR A 34 -24.25 25.75 -30.64
N PHE A 35 -25.10 26.24 -29.74
CA PHE A 35 -26.31 27.00 -30.06
C PHE A 35 -26.28 28.39 -29.44
N ASP A 36 -26.80 29.38 -30.19
CA ASP A 36 -27.06 30.73 -29.68
C ASP A 36 -28.27 30.74 -28.70
N PRO A 37 -28.52 31.86 -27.99
CA PRO A 37 -29.68 31.98 -27.11
C PRO A 37 -31.05 31.85 -27.81
N ASN A 38 -31.10 32.05 -29.13
CA ASN A 38 -32.32 31.90 -29.94
C ASN A 38 -32.55 30.44 -30.39
N GLY A 39 -31.64 29.52 -30.05
CA GLY A 39 -31.72 28.11 -30.40
C GLY A 39 -31.16 27.76 -31.78
N ASN A 40 -30.50 28.69 -32.46
CA ASN A 40 -29.84 28.42 -33.74
C ASN A 40 -28.44 27.84 -33.51
N MET A 41 -28.08 26.79 -34.25
CA MET A 41 -26.71 26.27 -34.22
C MET A 41 -25.75 27.30 -34.81
N ILE A 42 -24.63 27.55 -34.15
CA ILE A 42 -23.60 28.50 -34.58
C ILE A 42 -22.28 27.83 -34.96
N SER A 43 -21.99 26.64 -34.43
CA SER A 43 -20.82 25.83 -34.77
C SER A 43 -20.96 24.40 -34.26
N TYR A 44 -20.06 23.51 -34.66
CA TYR A 44 -19.92 22.18 -34.08
C TYR A 44 -18.46 21.74 -33.99
N GLU A 45 -18.14 20.81 -33.10
CA GLU A 45 -16.83 20.15 -33.01
C GLU A 45 -16.95 18.65 -33.24
N LYS A 46 -16.02 18.10 -34.04
CA LYS A 46 -15.96 16.68 -34.38
C LYS A 46 -14.59 16.11 -34.02
N TYR A 47 -14.55 14.88 -33.51
CA TYR A 47 -13.30 14.20 -33.25
C TYR A 47 -12.70 13.66 -34.55
N ASN A 48 -11.48 14.09 -34.86
CA ASN A 48 -10.70 13.55 -35.97
C ASN A 48 -9.83 12.39 -35.45
N SER A 49 -10.17 11.17 -35.84
CA SER A 49 -9.46 9.95 -35.43
C SER A 49 -8.04 9.86 -35.98
N LEU A 50 -7.77 10.46 -37.14
CA LEU A 50 -6.45 10.48 -37.77
C LEU A 50 -5.50 11.41 -37.01
N ALA A 51 -5.96 12.63 -36.71
CA ALA A 51 -5.18 13.63 -35.97
C ALA A 51 -5.28 13.48 -34.44
N LYS A 52 -6.15 12.58 -33.96
CA LYS A 52 -6.44 12.33 -32.54
C LYS A 52 -6.83 13.59 -31.75
N GLN A 53 -7.61 14.49 -32.35
CA GLN A 53 -8.01 15.76 -31.75
C GLN A 53 -9.44 16.17 -32.12
N TRP A 54 -10.02 17.08 -31.33
CA TRP A 54 -11.29 17.73 -31.66
C TRP A 54 -11.05 18.91 -32.59
N GLU A 55 -11.83 18.99 -33.67
CA GLU A 55 -11.75 20.05 -34.68
C GLU A 55 -13.07 20.81 -34.74
N MET A 56 -13.01 22.14 -34.84
CA MET A 56 -14.18 23.01 -34.79
C MET A 56 -14.56 23.54 -36.18
N TYR A 57 -15.85 23.55 -36.46
CA TYR A 57 -16.42 23.85 -37.76
C TYR A 57 -17.58 24.82 -37.64
N ASN A 58 -17.72 25.70 -38.62
CA ASN A 58 -18.91 26.52 -38.83
C ASN A 58 -20.08 25.64 -39.26
N VAL A 59 -21.29 26.17 -39.18
CA VAL A 59 -22.53 25.47 -39.59
C VAL A 59 -22.49 25.04 -41.06
N ASP A 60 -21.83 25.82 -41.91
CA ASP A 60 -21.63 25.53 -43.34
C ASP A 60 -20.54 24.48 -43.62
N GLY A 61 -19.91 23.94 -42.57
CA GLY A 61 -18.85 22.95 -42.64
C GLY A 61 -17.46 23.52 -42.91
N SER A 62 -17.31 24.84 -43.01
CA SER A 62 -15.99 25.47 -43.10
C SER A 62 -15.25 25.37 -41.77
N ASN A 63 -13.93 25.17 -41.81
CA ASN A 63 -13.12 25.00 -40.60
C ASN A 63 -12.94 26.35 -39.90
N ILE A 64 -13.21 26.40 -38.58
CA ILE A 64 -12.95 27.59 -37.78
C ILE A 64 -11.47 27.53 -37.41
N SER A 65 -10.65 28.33 -38.11
CA SER A 65 -9.21 28.49 -37.88
C SER A 65 -8.94 28.94 -36.43
N SER A 66 -8.84 27.97 -35.52
CA SER A 66 -8.34 28.14 -34.16
C SER A 66 -7.06 27.33 -34.04
N ASN A 67 -5.92 28.02 -33.85
CA ASN A 67 -4.58 27.50 -33.50
C ASN A 67 -4.58 25.98 -33.20
N THR A 68 -4.48 25.18 -34.25
CA THR A 68 -4.35 23.74 -34.14
C THR A 68 -3.08 23.47 -33.35
N ARG A 69 -3.19 22.74 -32.23
CA ARG A 69 -2.02 22.07 -31.65
C ARG A 69 -1.36 21.33 -32.80
N GLN A 70 -0.07 21.60 -33.02
CA GLN A 70 0.68 21.02 -34.12
C GLN A 70 0.42 19.51 -34.15
N PRO A 71 0.05 18.93 -35.30
CA PRO A 71 -0.16 17.50 -35.42
C PRO A 71 1.03 16.78 -34.79
N THR A 72 0.79 15.74 -33.99
CA THR A 72 1.89 14.88 -33.55
C THR A 72 2.51 14.32 -34.82
N GLN A 73 3.67 14.86 -35.19
CA GLN A 73 4.35 14.49 -36.42
C GLN A 73 4.55 12.98 -36.40
N TYR A 74 4.01 12.29 -37.41
CA TYR A 74 4.27 10.88 -37.61
C TYR A 74 5.78 10.71 -37.67
N ARG A 75 6.32 10.01 -36.68
CA ARG A 75 7.71 9.56 -36.70
C ARG A 75 7.69 8.16 -37.27
N ASP A 76 8.48 7.94 -38.31
CA ASP A 76 8.71 6.60 -38.84
C ASP A 76 9.10 5.66 -37.69
N PRO A 77 8.63 4.40 -37.71
CA PRO A 77 9.02 3.41 -36.72
C PRO A 77 10.54 3.37 -36.60
N GLN A 78 11.06 3.55 -35.38
CA GLN A 78 12.49 3.45 -35.15
C GLN A 78 12.96 2.05 -35.56
N GLN A 79 13.93 1.98 -36.47
CA GLN A 79 14.57 0.71 -36.80
C GLN A 79 15.29 0.18 -35.57
N LEU A 80 14.78 -0.91 -35.00
CA LEU A 80 15.37 -1.56 -33.85
C LEU A 80 16.64 -2.31 -34.30
N SER A 81 17.77 -1.97 -33.70
CA SER A 81 18.99 -2.75 -33.86
C SER A 81 18.80 -4.11 -33.18
N ILE A 82 18.62 -5.17 -33.98
CA ILE A 82 18.44 -6.55 -33.48
C ILE A 82 19.63 -6.97 -32.63
N SER A 83 20.84 -6.57 -33.01
CA SER A 83 22.06 -6.83 -32.22
C SER A 83 22.09 -6.03 -30.91
N GLY A 84 21.63 -4.77 -30.93
CA GLY A 84 21.49 -3.96 -29.72
C GLY A 84 20.47 -4.55 -28.72
N LEU A 85 19.34 -5.05 -29.23
CA LEU A 85 18.33 -5.77 -28.45
C LEU A 85 18.87 -7.08 -27.88
N GLY A 86 19.60 -7.85 -28.68
CA GLY A 86 20.26 -9.08 -28.24
C GLY A 86 21.23 -8.82 -27.08
N ASN A 87 22.12 -7.83 -27.25
CA ASN A 87 23.08 -7.45 -26.21
C ASN A 87 22.39 -6.96 -24.92
N ALA A 88 21.35 -6.16 -25.04
CA ALA A 88 20.59 -5.66 -23.88
C ALA A 88 19.86 -6.80 -23.14
N MET A 89 19.29 -7.75 -23.88
CA MET A 89 18.63 -8.92 -23.29
C MET A 89 19.64 -9.83 -22.57
N THR A 90 20.77 -10.14 -23.20
CA THR A 90 21.86 -10.91 -22.57
C THR A 90 22.36 -10.22 -21.30
N ALA A 91 22.57 -8.91 -21.33
CA ALA A 91 22.99 -8.16 -20.14
C ALA A 91 21.95 -8.23 -19.01
N LYS A 92 20.65 -8.19 -19.34
CA LYS A 92 19.57 -8.31 -18.35
C LYS A 92 19.47 -9.74 -17.79
N GLN A 93 19.65 -10.75 -18.62
CA GLN A 93 19.68 -12.15 -18.20
C GLN A 93 20.86 -12.42 -17.27
N ASN A 94 22.07 -12.00 -17.66
CA ASN A 94 23.26 -12.14 -16.82
C ASN A 94 23.10 -11.47 -15.46
N LYS A 95 22.44 -10.30 -15.39
CA LYS A 95 22.13 -9.64 -14.12
C LYS A 95 21.17 -10.46 -13.26
N TYR A 96 20.12 -11.00 -13.88
CA TYR A 96 19.17 -11.89 -13.21
C TYR A 96 19.89 -13.10 -12.62
N ASP A 97 20.68 -13.82 -13.43
CA ASP A 97 21.38 -15.03 -13.02
C ASP A 97 22.39 -14.75 -11.90
N ASN A 98 23.18 -13.67 -12.03
CA ASN A 98 24.12 -13.24 -11.00
C ASN A 98 23.43 -12.93 -9.67
N ASN A 99 22.29 -12.24 -9.71
CA ASN A 99 21.56 -11.85 -8.52
C ASN A 99 20.88 -13.05 -7.84
N VAL A 100 20.33 -13.99 -8.60
CA VAL A 100 19.84 -15.27 -8.07
C VAL A 100 20.97 -16.02 -7.37
N GLN A 101 22.14 -16.11 -8.01
CA GLN A 101 23.31 -16.75 -7.44
C GLN A 101 23.78 -16.07 -6.15
N GLN A 102 23.73 -14.73 -6.08
CA GLN A 102 24.07 -13.99 -4.87
C GLN A 102 23.16 -14.38 -3.70
N VAL A 103 21.84 -14.42 -3.91
CA VAL A 103 20.90 -14.82 -2.85
C VAL A 103 21.15 -16.27 -2.42
N GLN A 104 21.38 -17.18 -3.36
CA GLN A 104 21.69 -18.57 -3.03
C GLN A 104 22.99 -18.69 -2.22
N ASN A 105 24.04 -17.95 -2.60
CA ASN A 105 25.30 -17.91 -1.87
C ASN A 105 25.11 -17.34 -0.45
N THR A 106 24.28 -16.31 -0.30
CA THR A 106 23.91 -15.76 1.01
C THR A 106 23.20 -16.81 1.87
N VAL A 107 22.21 -17.53 1.33
CA VAL A 107 21.50 -18.60 2.05
C VAL A 107 22.50 -19.67 2.52
N ASN A 108 23.38 -20.13 1.63
CA ASN A 108 24.40 -21.14 1.95
C ASN A 108 25.36 -20.64 3.04
N SER A 109 25.78 -19.38 2.96
CA SER A 109 26.65 -18.74 3.96
C SER A 109 25.98 -18.67 5.32
N ILE A 110 24.71 -18.26 5.39
CA ILE A 110 23.93 -18.23 6.63
C ILE A 110 23.77 -19.64 7.21
N SER A 111 23.42 -20.64 6.39
CA SER A 111 23.34 -22.03 6.85
C SER A 111 24.68 -22.53 7.42
N HIS A 112 25.79 -22.20 6.78
CA HIS A 112 27.12 -22.52 7.31
C HIS A 112 27.42 -21.80 8.63
N GLN A 113 27.04 -20.52 8.76
CA GLN A 113 27.17 -19.78 10.01
C GLN A 113 26.36 -20.41 11.15
N ILE A 114 25.11 -20.78 10.89
CA ILE A 114 24.25 -21.49 11.86
C ILE A 114 24.94 -22.77 12.35
N ASN A 115 25.51 -23.55 11.44
CA ASN A 115 26.19 -24.81 11.77
C ASN A 115 27.42 -24.62 12.67
N ASN A 116 28.04 -23.45 12.65
CA ASN A 116 29.22 -23.12 13.45
C ASN A 116 28.90 -22.27 14.69
N LEU A 117 27.62 -22.04 15.01
CA LEU A 117 27.23 -21.31 16.21
C LEU A 117 27.59 -22.10 17.48
N ASN A 118 28.14 -21.39 18.47
CA ASN A 118 28.40 -21.92 19.81
C ASN A 118 27.10 -21.97 20.62
N VAL A 119 26.23 -22.92 20.27
CA VAL A 119 24.92 -23.20 20.89
C VAL A 119 24.72 -24.71 21.01
N THR A 120 23.74 -25.15 21.80
CA THR A 120 23.43 -26.58 21.92
C THR A 120 22.95 -27.15 20.58
N ASP A 121 23.12 -28.45 20.36
CA ASP A 121 22.71 -29.08 19.09
C ASP A 121 21.19 -28.93 18.85
N GLU A 122 20.37 -29.01 19.91
CA GLU A 122 18.93 -28.76 19.86
C GLU A 122 18.59 -27.33 19.40
N GLN A 123 19.29 -26.32 19.96
CA GLN A 123 19.12 -24.93 19.55
C GLN A 123 19.54 -24.73 18.10
N ARG A 124 20.68 -25.33 17.72
CA ARG A 124 21.20 -25.24 16.36
C ARG A 124 20.20 -25.79 15.35
N GLN A 125 19.62 -26.95 15.65
CA GLN A 125 18.59 -27.57 14.82
C GLN A 125 17.35 -26.69 14.72
N LEU A 126 16.85 -26.15 15.84
CA LEU A 126 15.68 -25.27 15.84
C LEU A 126 15.93 -23.97 15.04
N ILE A 127 17.11 -23.37 15.16
CA ILE A 127 17.51 -22.19 14.39
C ILE A 127 17.54 -22.53 12.89
N HIS A 128 18.17 -23.65 12.53
CA HIS A 128 18.27 -24.10 11.15
C HIS A 128 16.89 -24.35 10.52
N ASP A 129 16.02 -25.08 11.20
CA ASP A 129 14.68 -25.43 10.71
C ASP A 129 13.79 -24.19 10.60
N THR A 130 13.88 -23.27 11.56
CA THR A 130 13.14 -22.01 11.51
C THR A 130 13.64 -21.12 10.37
N PHE A 131 14.95 -21.05 10.14
CA PHE A 131 15.52 -20.31 9.01
C PHE A 131 15.09 -20.89 7.66
N GLN A 132 15.17 -22.22 7.48
CA GLN A 132 14.70 -22.85 6.24
C GLN A 132 13.20 -22.58 6.00
N LYS A 133 12.37 -22.80 7.02
CA LYS A 133 10.92 -22.67 6.89
C LYS A 133 10.44 -21.23 6.69
N SER A 134 10.98 -20.29 7.47
CA SER A 134 10.50 -18.91 7.50
C SER A 134 11.24 -17.98 6.55
N CYS A 135 12.46 -18.33 6.15
CA CYS A 135 13.30 -17.48 5.29
C CYS A 135 13.47 -18.07 3.90
N VAL A 136 14.06 -19.27 3.78
CA VAL A 136 14.40 -19.85 2.47
C VAL A 136 13.15 -20.19 1.66
N ASN A 137 12.17 -20.84 2.28
CA ASN A 137 10.90 -21.14 1.61
C ASN A 137 10.12 -19.88 1.23
N GLU A 138 10.24 -18.80 2.02
CA GLU A 138 9.62 -17.51 1.70
C GLU A 138 10.24 -16.88 0.44
N VAL A 139 11.57 -16.87 0.35
CA VAL A 139 12.27 -16.37 -0.84
C VAL A 139 11.86 -17.17 -2.07
N ASN A 140 11.79 -18.50 -1.96
CA ASN A 140 11.43 -19.37 -3.08
C ASN A 140 9.99 -19.19 -3.56
N ARG A 141 9.05 -18.86 -2.66
CA ARG A 141 7.64 -18.61 -3.02
C ARG A 141 7.36 -17.17 -3.47
N THR A 142 8.22 -16.23 -3.08
CA THR A 142 8.02 -14.81 -3.39
C THR A 142 8.49 -14.49 -4.81
N ARG A 143 7.67 -13.73 -5.56
CA ARG A 143 8.05 -13.22 -6.89
C ARG A 143 9.01 -12.04 -6.77
N ILE A 144 10.29 -12.33 -6.61
CA ILE A 144 11.36 -11.34 -6.49
C ILE A 144 11.84 -10.90 -7.88
N ASN A 145 12.06 -9.60 -8.06
CA ASN A 145 12.63 -9.06 -9.29
C ASN A 145 14.17 -9.11 -9.25
N TYR A 146 14.75 -10.26 -9.59
CA TYR A 146 16.22 -10.42 -9.66
C TYR A 146 16.89 -9.65 -10.79
N SER A 147 16.15 -9.00 -11.70
CA SER A 147 16.80 -8.06 -12.64
C SER A 147 17.21 -6.73 -11.97
N SER A 148 16.82 -6.51 -10.71
CA SER A 148 17.16 -5.34 -9.90
C SER A 148 18.15 -5.71 -8.79
N ALA A 149 19.33 -5.08 -8.82
CA ALA A 149 20.33 -5.22 -7.74
C ALA A 149 19.81 -4.68 -6.40
N ASN A 150 19.01 -3.60 -6.41
CA ASN A 150 18.44 -3.03 -5.20
C ASN A 150 17.46 -4.00 -4.52
N GLU A 151 16.63 -4.66 -5.32
CA GLU A 151 15.68 -5.66 -4.81
C GLU A 151 16.42 -6.88 -4.23
N THR A 152 17.47 -7.33 -4.92
CA THR A 152 18.34 -8.42 -4.49
C THR A 152 19.02 -8.10 -3.15
N ASN A 153 19.61 -6.92 -3.03
CA ASN A 153 20.26 -6.48 -1.79
C ASN A 153 19.27 -6.37 -0.62
N ARG A 154 18.03 -5.94 -0.89
CA ARG A 154 16.97 -5.89 0.12
C ARG A 154 16.62 -7.28 0.65
N VAL A 155 16.52 -8.28 -0.23
CA VAL A 155 16.26 -9.67 0.16
C VAL A 155 17.43 -10.23 0.97
N ILE A 156 18.67 -9.96 0.56
CA ILE A 156 19.88 -10.37 1.31
C ILE A 156 19.88 -9.76 2.71
N GLN A 157 19.60 -8.47 2.83
CA GLN A 157 19.52 -7.79 4.13
C GLN A 157 18.44 -8.42 5.01
N TRP A 158 17.26 -8.65 4.46
CA TRP A 158 16.15 -9.30 5.17
C TRP A 158 16.52 -10.71 5.66
N LEU A 159 17.27 -11.49 4.88
CA LEU A 159 17.75 -12.82 5.29
C LEU A 159 18.66 -12.73 6.52
N TYR A 160 19.61 -11.78 6.54
CA TYR A 160 20.48 -11.56 7.69
C TYR A 160 19.73 -11.07 8.93
N ASP A 161 18.82 -10.12 8.78
CA ASP A 161 18.04 -9.58 9.90
C ASP A 161 17.12 -10.67 10.50
N SER A 162 16.53 -11.50 9.64
CA SER A 162 15.68 -12.60 10.05
C SER A 162 16.45 -13.67 10.82
N VAL A 163 17.61 -14.12 10.32
CA VAL A 163 18.39 -15.14 11.04
C VAL A 163 18.94 -14.62 12.36
N ASN A 164 19.40 -13.37 12.42
CA ASN A 164 19.85 -12.75 13.67
C ASN A 164 18.73 -12.71 14.72
N THR A 165 17.50 -12.44 14.27
CA THR A 165 16.31 -12.46 15.13
C THR A 165 15.99 -13.87 15.63
N ILE A 166 16.05 -14.87 14.75
CA ILE A 166 15.83 -16.28 15.11
C ILE A 166 16.85 -16.73 16.16
N ILE A 167 18.15 -16.48 15.92
CA ILE A 167 19.24 -16.82 16.85
C ILE A 167 18.99 -16.17 18.22
N LYS A 168 18.67 -14.87 18.24
CA LYS A 168 18.39 -14.14 19.48
C LYS A 168 17.23 -14.74 20.26
N ASN A 169 16.14 -15.09 19.58
CA ASN A 169 14.95 -15.64 20.23
C ASN A 169 15.23 -17.03 20.81
N VAL A 170 15.84 -17.93 20.03
CA VAL A 170 16.14 -19.29 20.49
C VAL A 170 17.14 -19.31 21.65
N THR A 171 18.17 -18.46 21.59
CA THR A 171 19.18 -18.37 22.67
C THR A 171 18.67 -17.65 23.93
N ALA A 172 17.68 -16.76 23.80
CA ALA A 172 17.03 -16.11 24.93
C ALA A 172 16.07 -17.04 25.68
N SER A 173 15.27 -17.85 24.96
CA SER A 173 14.30 -18.78 25.56
C SER A 173 14.93 -19.84 26.47
N SER A 174 16.17 -20.26 26.18
CA SER A 174 16.93 -21.21 26.99
C SER A 174 17.48 -20.62 28.30
N ARG A 175 17.75 -19.30 28.37
CA ARG A 175 18.22 -18.67 29.62
C ARG A 175 17.13 -18.64 30.70
N VAL A 176 15.86 -18.70 30.31
CA VAL A 176 14.72 -18.74 31.23
C VAL A 176 14.44 -20.16 31.73
N SER A 177 14.86 -21.20 30.99
CA SER A 177 14.55 -22.60 31.32
C SER A 177 15.58 -23.29 32.24
N SER A 178 16.80 -22.76 32.39
CA SER A 178 17.85 -23.39 33.24
C SER A 178 17.80 -23.03 34.73
N ASN A 179 16.88 -22.18 35.20
CA ASN A 179 16.85 -21.74 36.61
C ASN A 179 15.71 -22.32 37.47
N ASN A 180 14.95 -23.30 36.97
CA ASN A 180 13.89 -23.93 37.75
C ASN A 180 14.29 -25.31 38.27
N ASN A 181 15.15 -25.32 39.30
CA ASN A 181 15.16 -26.41 40.26
C ASN A 181 15.36 -25.87 41.68
N SER A 182 14.37 -26.18 42.52
CA SER A 182 14.36 -26.01 43.97
C SER A 182 14.23 -24.57 44.49
N SER A 183 13.01 -24.19 44.89
CA SER A 183 12.63 -24.02 46.29
C SER A 183 11.42 -23.09 46.43
N ASN A 184 10.56 -23.45 47.39
CA ASN A 184 9.53 -22.59 47.95
C ASN A 184 10.02 -21.15 48.09
N TYR A 185 9.23 -20.15 47.71
CA TYR A 185 8.77 -19.08 48.61
C TYR A 185 7.92 -18.06 47.83
N GLN A 186 6.78 -17.78 48.45
CA GLN A 186 6.04 -16.51 48.51
C GLN A 186 6.17 -15.49 47.37
N ASN A 187 4.98 -15.16 46.85
CA ASN A 187 4.53 -13.81 46.51
C ASN A 187 5.55 -12.71 46.85
N ASN A 188 6.19 -12.18 45.82
CA ASN A 188 6.50 -10.77 45.80
C ASN A 188 6.23 -10.19 44.41
N SER A 189 5.29 -9.27 44.44
CA SER A 189 4.95 -8.31 43.39
C SER A 189 6.21 -7.74 42.74
N SER A 190 6.36 -8.01 41.44
CA SER A 190 6.90 -7.01 40.52
C SER A 190 5.98 -7.00 39.31
N ASN A 191 5.23 -5.90 39.19
CA ASN A 191 4.31 -5.61 38.10
C ASN A 191 5.11 -5.43 36.81
N ASP A 192 5.41 -6.52 36.10
CA ASP A 192 5.87 -6.46 34.72
C ASP A 192 4.65 -6.46 33.80
N TYR A 193 3.97 -5.31 33.73
CA TYR A 193 2.90 -5.05 32.76
C TYR A 193 3.51 -4.90 31.36
N SER A 194 4.00 -6.02 30.81
CA SER A 194 4.33 -6.09 29.40
C SER A 194 3.07 -5.79 28.59
N SER A 195 3.11 -4.86 27.64
CA SER A 195 1.99 -4.49 26.78
C SER A 195 1.40 -5.66 25.98
N ASP A 196 2.20 -6.71 25.75
CA ASP A 196 1.75 -7.98 25.19
C ASP A 196 0.67 -8.68 26.03
N SER A 197 0.67 -8.47 27.35
CA SER A 197 -0.31 -9.05 28.27
C SER A 197 -1.74 -8.57 27.99
N LYS A 198 -1.91 -7.30 27.61
CA LYS A 198 -3.24 -6.72 27.27
C LYS A 198 -3.78 -7.29 25.97
N ILE A 199 -2.91 -7.47 24.97
CA ILE A 199 -3.28 -8.08 23.69
C ILE A 199 -3.70 -9.54 23.92
N LYS A 200 -2.86 -10.31 24.64
CA LYS A 200 -3.14 -11.70 25.00
C LYS A 200 -4.40 -11.88 25.84
N ALA A 201 -4.67 -10.97 26.78
CA ALA A 201 -5.89 -10.99 27.59
C ALA A 201 -7.19 -10.84 26.78
N ASN A 202 -7.08 -10.37 25.52
CA ASN A 202 -8.20 -10.22 24.60
C ASN A 202 -8.21 -11.27 23.48
N TYR A 203 -7.37 -12.31 23.55
CA TYR A 203 -7.41 -13.39 22.57
C TYR A 203 -8.77 -14.08 22.53
N GLY A 204 -9.27 -14.31 21.32
CA GLY A 204 -10.58 -14.92 21.05
C GLY A 204 -11.78 -14.01 21.34
N ARG A 205 -11.58 -12.79 21.86
CA ARG A 205 -12.68 -11.84 22.10
C ARG A 205 -12.99 -11.05 20.83
N THR A 206 -14.28 -10.79 20.60
CA THR A 206 -14.73 -9.87 19.56
C THR A 206 -14.58 -8.43 20.03
N LEU A 207 -13.68 -7.70 19.40
CA LEU A 207 -13.43 -6.28 19.65
C LEU A 207 -14.24 -5.44 18.66
N PRO A 208 -15.24 -4.67 19.11
CA PRO A 208 -16.05 -3.85 18.23
C PRO A 208 -15.25 -2.67 17.66
N VAL A 209 -15.49 -2.37 16.39
CA VAL A 209 -14.83 -1.28 15.65
C VAL A 209 -15.82 -0.16 15.45
N TYR A 210 -15.47 1.06 15.86
CA TYR A 210 -16.37 2.23 15.74
C TYR A 210 -15.99 3.20 14.61
N ASN A 211 -14.77 3.10 14.07
CA ASN A 211 -14.36 3.84 12.87
C ASN A 211 -13.30 3.02 12.10
N ILE A 212 -13.36 3.04 10.77
CA ILE A 212 -12.31 2.56 9.87
C ILE A 212 -11.84 3.73 9.00
N ALA A 213 -10.59 4.17 9.16
CA ALA A 213 -10.00 5.23 8.35
C ALA A 213 -9.04 4.64 7.30
N ILE A 214 -9.03 5.20 6.10
CA ILE A 214 -8.17 4.79 4.99
C ILE A 214 -7.10 5.84 4.77
N PHE A 215 -5.85 5.39 4.65
CA PHE A 215 -4.69 6.24 4.42
C PHE A 215 -3.99 5.83 3.13
N ASP A 216 -3.43 6.82 2.44
CA ASP A 216 -2.58 6.58 1.27
C ASP A 216 -1.17 6.15 1.67
N LYS A 217 -0.36 5.80 0.67
CA LYS A 217 1.05 5.41 0.87
C LYS A 217 1.95 6.45 1.55
N ASN A 218 1.52 7.71 1.63
CA ASN A 218 2.23 8.80 2.29
C ASN A 218 1.64 9.07 3.69
N ASN A 219 0.85 8.13 4.24
CA ASN A 219 0.16 8.25 5.52
C ASN A 219 -0.81 9.44 5.59
N ARG A 220 -1.36 9.87 4.45
CA ARG A 220 -2.39 10.91 4.41
C ARG A 220 -3.77 10.26 4.48
N ARG A 221 -4.60 10.71 5.43
CA ARG A 221 -5.98 10.24 5.59
C ARG A 221 -6.80 10.63 4.38
N LEU A 222 -7.33 9.63 3.67
CA LEU A 222 -8.14 9.82 2.46
C LEU A 222 -9.62 9.95 2.78
N LYS A 223 -10.15 9.03 3.59
CA LYS A 223 -11.56 8.98 3.98
C LYS A 223 -11.78 8.11 5.21
N ASP A 224 -12.95 8.27 5.82
CA ASP A 224 -13.50 7.36 6.81
C ASP A 224 -14.59 6.51 6.15
N GLU A 225 -14.62 5.21 6.45
CA GLU A 225 -15.72 4.35 6.03
C GLU A 225 -16.89 4.51 7.00
N THR A 226 -18.08 4.81 6.46
CA THR A 226 -19.31 4.75 7.24
C THR A 226 -19.56 3.29 7.63
N ILE A 227 -19.45 3.01 8.91
CA ILE A 227 -19.70 1.67 9.46
C ILE A 227 -21.22 1.42 9.43
N ILE A 228 -21.67 0.77 8.37
CA ILE A 228 -23.08 0.37 8.17
C ILE A 228 -23.43 -0.94 8.89
N THR A 229 -22.43 -1.72 9.29
CA THR A 229 -22.58 -3.03 9.97
C THR A 229 -21.80 -3.10 11.27
N ASP A 230 -21.97 -4.17 12.05
CA ASP A 230 -21.18 -4.51 13.23
C ASP A 230 -19.73 -4.94 12.89
N SER A 231 -18.92 -4.03 12.35
CA SER A 231 -17.49 -4.28 12.12
C SER A 231 -16.76 -4.66 13.40
N TYR A 232 -15.86 -5.62 13.32
CA TYR A 232 -15.13 -6.15 14.47
C TYR A 232 -13.74 -6.66 14.11
N VAL A 233 -12.93 -6.90 15.14
CA VAL A 233 -11.66 -7.60 15.06
C VAL A 233 -11.61 -8.70 16.13
N ILE A 234 -11.07 -9.86 15.80
CA ILE A 234 -10.79 -10.96 16.74
C ILE A 234 -9.31 -11.29 16.62
N ILE A 235 -8.56 -11.07 17.71
CA ILE A 235 -7.13 -11.37 17.77
C ILE A 235 -6.97 -12.79 18.32
N ASN A 236 -6.21 -13.63 17.63
CA ASN A 236 -5.83 -14.96 18.09
C ASN A 236 -4.31 -15.04 18.24
N GLU A 237 -3.81 -16.18 18.72
CA GLU A 237 -2.38 -16.37 18.95
C GLU A 237 -1.55 -16.27 17.66
N ASN A 238 -2.08 -16.77 16.55
CA ASN A 238 -1.35 -16.91 15.28
C ASN A 238 -1.98 -16.15 14.10
N ARG A 239 -3.09 -15.44 14.31
CA ARG A 239 -3.78 -14.67 13.27
C ARG A 239 -4.71 -13.61 13.86
N ILE A 240 -5.23 -12.75 13.00
CA ILE A 240 -6.29 -11.80 13.30
C ILE A 240 -7.39 -11.89 12.25
N ASP A 241 -8.62 -12.08 12.71
CA ASP A 241 -9.82 -12.11 11.88
C ASP A 241 -10.51 -10.74 12.00
N PHE A 242 -11.02 -10.19 10.90
CA PHE A 242 -11.68 -8.88 10.93
C PHE A 242 -12.77 -8.73 9.86
N LYS A 243 -13.79 -7.93 10.20
CA LYS A 243 -14.93 -7.61 9.33
C LYS A 243 -14.84 -6.17 8.87
N ARG A 244 -14.82 -5.97 7.55
CA ARG A 244 -14.76 -4.67 6.86
C ARG A 244 -16.11 -3.95 6.92
N ALA A 245 -16.14 -2.65 6.59
CA ALA A 245 -17.39 -1.87 6.59
C ALA A 245 -18.42 -2.36 5.56
N ASP A 246 -17.97 -3.02 4.48
CA ASP A 246 -18.85 -3.66 3.48
C ASP A 246 -19.42 -5.01 3.94
N GLY A 247 -19.09 -5.45 5.17
CA GLY A 247 -19.51 -6.71 5.74
C GLY A 247 -18.64 -7.91 5.39
N PHE A 248 -17.63 -7.76 4.53
CA PHE A 248 -16.72 -8.84 4.16
C PHE A 248 -15.80 -9.22 5.32
N VAL A 249 -15.71 -10.52 5.59
CA VAL A 249 -14.86 -11.08 6.65
C VAL A 249 -13.58 -11.64 6.03
N THR A 250 -12.43 -11.30 6.60
CA THR A 250 -11.13 -11.78 6.16
C THR A 250 -10.19 -11.95 7.36
N TYR A 251 -8.97 -12.43 7.11
CA TYR A 251 -7.96 -12.64 8.14
C TYR A 251 -6.54 -12.32 7.66
N ARG A 252 -5.64 -12.18 8.63
CA ARG A 252 -4.19 -12.01 8.44
C ARG A 252 -3.45 -12.91 9.43
N ASP A 253 -2.52 -13.72 8.95
CA ASP A 253 -1.66 -14.51 9.83
C ASP A 253 -0.66 -13.63 10.58
N PHE A 254 -0.13 -14.11 11.70
CA PHE A 254 0.92 -13.44 12.45
C PHE A 254 2.26 -14.13 12.28
N TYR A 255 3.19 -13.42 11.65
CA TYR A 255 4.60 -13.78 11.58
C TYR A 255 5.45 -12.61 12.05
N ASN A 256 6.70 -12.90 12.42
CA ASN A 256 7.75 -11.88 12.64
C ASN A 256 7.28 -10.68 13.49
N LYS A 257 6.83 -10.97 14.72
CA LYS A 257 6.39 -9.95 15.67
C LYS A 257 7.54 -9.01 16.05
N VAL A 258 7.39 -7.73 15.74
CA VAL A 258 8.37 -6.66 16.05
C VAL A 258 7.68 -5.56 16.86
N TYR A 259 8.30 -5.13 17.96
CA TYR A 259 7.78 -4.02 18.75
C TYR A 259 8.23 -2.68 18.16
N ASN A 260 7.30 -1.73 18.03
CA ASN A 260 7.56 -0.36 17.59
C ASN A 260 7.46 0.58 18.80
N GLU A 261 8.62 1.02 19.29
CA GLU A 261 8.71 1.93 20.45
C GLU A 261 8.05 3.29 20.23
N GLN A 262 8.03 3.80 18.99
CA GLN A 262 7.48 5.12 18.68
C GLN A 262 5.95 5.09 18.65
N LYS A 263 5.37 4.04 18.07
CA LYS A 263 3.92 3.85 17.97
C LYS A 263 3.31 3.12 19.19
N LYS A 264 4.14 2.56 20.08
CA LYS A 264 3.72 1.78 21.26
C LYS A 264 2.79 0.63 20.89
N GLY A 265 3.34 -0.33 20.15
CA GLY A 265 2.60 -1.48 19.67
C GLY A 265 3.47 -2.48 18.93
N TYR A 266 2.84 -3.56 18.46
CA TYR A 266 3.52 -4.64 17.75
C TYR A 266 3.10 -4.68 16.28
N THR A 267 4.09 -4.75 15.38
CA THR A 267 3.90 -5.08 13.98
C THR A 267 4.08 -6.58 13.78
N TYR A 268 3.18 -7.17 13.00
CA TYR A 268 3.21 -8.56 12.56
C TYR A 268 3.24 -8.56 11.04
N SER A 269 4.13 -9.32 10.42
CA SER A 269 4.05 -9.63 9.00
C SER A 269 2.95 -10.66 8.75
N SER A 270 2.26 -10.59 7.61
CA SER A 270 1.42 -11.69 7.11
C SER A 270 1.64 -11.90 5.62
N THR A 271 1.19 -13.05 5.11
CA THR A 271 1.22 -13.41 3.68
C THR A 271 0.49 -12.41 2.78
N THR A 272 -0.52 -11.74 3.33
CA THR A 272 -1.45 -10.89 2.57
C THR A 272 -1.38 -9.41 2.96
N GLY A 273 -0.45 -9.05 3.86
CA GLY A 273 -0.23 -7.68 4.35
C GLY A 273 0.18 -7.67 5.83
N ALA A 274 0.92 -6.66 6.27
CA ALA A 274 1.31 -6.52 7.67
C ALA A 274 0.14 -6.00 8.54
N VAL A 275 0.25 -6.21 9.85
CA VAL A 275 -0.71 -5.75 10.85
C VAL A 275 0.06 -5.06 11.96
N PHE A 276 -0.34 -3.84 12.33
CA PHE A 276 0.15 -3.18 13.54
C PHE A 276 -0.96 -3.16 14.61
N ILE A 277 -0.64 -3.55 15.84
CA ILE A 277 -1.56 -3.58 16.97
C ILE A 277 -1.00 -2.69 18.06
N HIS A 278 -1.71 -1.60 18.38
CA HIS A 278 -1.34 -0.70 19.47
C HIS A 278 -1.49 -1.41 20.83
N ASP A 279 -0.60 -1.11 21.79
CA ASP A 279 -0.52 -1.76 23.10
C ASP A 279 -1.83 -1.74 23.90
N ASP A 280 -2.47 -0.56 23.92
CA ASP A 280 -3.76 -0.36 24.57
C ASP A 280 -4.98 -0.79 23.73
N LEU A 281 -4.75 -1.48 22.61
CA LEU A 281 -5.79 -1.86 21.64
C LEU A 281 -6.64 -0.68 21.16
N LYS A 282 -6.12 0.55 21.16
CA LYS A 282 -6.85 1.75 20.70
C LYS A 282 -7.18 1.67 19.21
N TYR A 283 -6.25 1.14 18.43
CA TYR A 283 -6.40 0.94 17.01
C TYR A 283 -5.53 -0.19 16.50
N ILE A 284 -5.90 -0.70 15.32
CA ILE A 284 -5.19 -1.74 14.59
C ILE A 284 -5.03 -1.28 13.14
N GLU A 285 -3.82 -1.31 12.60
CA GLU A 285 -3.54 -0.92 11.22
C GLU A 285 -3.33 -2.17 10.37
N PHE A 286 -4.03 -2.26 9.24
CA PHE A 286 -3.86 -3.32 8.24
C PHE A 286 -3.22 -2.73 7.00
N PHE A 287 -2.00 -3.15 6.71
CA PHE A 287 -1.26 -2.70 5.54
C PHE A 287 -1.57 -3.58 4.33
N THR A 288 -1.51 -2.98 3.15
CA THR A 288 -1.61 -3.69 1.88
C THR A 288 -0.33 -4.47 1.56
N ASN A 289 0.82 -4.00 2.05
CA ASN A 289 2.11 -4.68 1.88
C ASN A 289 2.55 -5.44 3.13
N ASN A 290 3.47 -6.38 2.98
CA ASN A 290 3.94 -7.26 4.07
C ASN A 290 4.97 -6.60 4.99
N LEU A 291 5.39 -5.36 4.69
CA LEU A 291 6.44 -4.62 5.40
C LEU A 291 5.90 -3.59 6.40
N GLY A 292 4.58 -3.38 6.46
CA GLY A 292 4.00 -2.37 7.36
C GLY A 292 4.15 -0.95 6.82
N GLU A 293 4.22 -0.79 5.50
CA GLU A 293 4.34 0.49 4.82
C GLU A 293 3.27 0.63 3.73
N GLY A 294 3.08 1.83 3.19
CA GLY A 294 2.14 2.06 2.10
C GLY A 294 0.70 2.25 2.56
N GLU A 295 -0.25 1.95 1.68
CA GLU A 295 -1.69 2.15 1.96
C GLU A 295 -2.14 1.23 3.09
N ASN A 296 -2.88 1.79 4.04
CA ASN A 296 -3.36 1.07 5.20
C ASN A 296 -4.77 1.47 5.62
N TYR A 297 -5.42 0.53 6.31
CA TYR A 297 -6.72 0.70 6.94
C TYR A 297 -6.51 0.70 8.45
N THR A 298 -6.96 1.75 9.13
CA THR A 298 -6.87 1.86 10.59
C THR A 298 -8.23 1.65 11.21
N TYR A 299 -8.34 0.56 11.98
CA TYR A 299 -9.54 0.15 12.70
C TYR A 299 -9.43 0.70 14.12
N TYR A 300 -10.31 1.64 14.47
CA TYR A 300 -10.39 2.18 15.81
C TYR A 300 -11.32 1.32 16.66
N ILE A 301 -10.78 0.78 17.74
CA ILE A 301 -11.48 -0.18 18.60
C ILE A 301 -12.16 0.56 19.73
N THR A 302 -13.41 0.21 20.03
CA THR A 302 -14.12 0.82 21.16
C THR A 302 -13.41 0.41 22.46
N PRO A 303 -13.02 1.36 23.32
CA PRO A 303 -12.46 1.02 24.63
C PRO A 303 -13.42 0.08 25.35
N SER A 304 -12.91 -1.06 25.82
CA SER A 304 -13.67 -2.00 26.64
C SER A 304 -14.19 -1.26 27.88
N GLY A 305 -15.46 -0.85 27.85
CA GLY A 305 -16.07 -0.02 28.89
C GLY A 305 -17.25 0.86 28.46
N ASN A 306 -17.49 1.10 27.16
CA ASN A 306 -18.65 1.88 26.69
C ASN A 306 -19.47 1.12 25.65
N ARG A 307 -20.36 0.25 26.13
CA ARG A 307 -21.67 -0.02 25.54
C ARG A 307 -22.66 -0.23 26.68
#